data_AF-A0AAJ7CBW3-F1
#
_entry.id   AF-A0AAJ7CBW3-F1
#
_cell.length_a   1.000
_cell.length_b   1.000
_cell.length_c   1.000
_cell.angle_alpha   90.00
_cell.angle_beta   90.00
_cell.angle_gamma   90.00
#
_symmetry.space_group_name_H-M   'P 1'
#
loop_
_entity.id
_entity.type
_entity.pdbx_description
1 polymer ?
#
loop_
_entity_poly.entity_id
_entity_poly.type
_entity_poly.pdbx_seq_one_letter_code
_entity_poly.pdbx_strand_id
1 'polypeptide(L)'
;MEYLWYALQCVLVIVGFSLVALIYRQYTYWNKRGIPYMEVIPLFGNMAPIYFRRKTVPDYIMDMYYRYSEAKFFGLMDFNTPIILIRDPQLIREITVKNFEYFPDHNSLVDETMDKLFGKNIFSLRGERWKEMRATLSPSFTTSKMKFMFELISKTSKDF
;
A
#
# COMPACT_ATOMS: atom_id res chain seq x y z
N MET A 1 -13.15 26.22 -36.41
CA MET A 1 -12.66 24.87 -36.75
C MET A 1 -11.14 24.78 -36.64
N GLU A 2 -10.38 25.77 -37.13
CA GLU A 2 -8.91 25.71 -37.07
C GLU A 2 -8.33 25.75 -35.65
N TYR A 3 -8.79 26.66 -34.79
CA TYR A 3 -8.34 26.73 -33.39
C TYR A 3 -8.55 25.44 -32.59
N LEU A 4 -9.56 24.62 -32.94
CA LEU A 4 -9.82 23.35 -32.28
C LEU A 4 -8.75 22.30 -32.62
N TRP A 5 -8.22 22.27 -33.85
CA TRP A 5 -7.17 21.31 -34.19
C TRP A 5 -5.84 21.67 -33.54
N TYR A 6 -5.49 22.96 -33.49
CA TYR A 6 -4.29 23.41 -32.79
C TYR A 6 -4.38 23.07 -31.30
N ALA A 7 -5.54 23.31 -30.68
CA ALA A 7 -5.77 22.93 -29.29
C ALA A 7 -5.62 21.43 -29.05
N LEU A 8 -6.18 20.58 -29.92
CA LEU A 8 -6.04 19.13 -29.83
C LEU A 8 -4.57 18.68 -29.94
N GLN A 9 -3.79 19.26 -30.86
CA GLN A 9 -2.38 18.95 -30.99
C GLN A 9 -1.57 19.36 -29.74
N CYS A 10 -1.83 20.55 -29.19
CA CYS A 10 -1.19 20.98 -27.94
C CYS A 10 -1.48 20.01 -26.80
N VAL A 11 -2.73 19.55 -26.67
CA VAL A 11 -3.12 18.56 -25.66
C VAL A 11 -2.37 17.24 -25.87
N LEU A 12 -2.29 16.74 -27.11
CA LEU A 12 -1.56 15.50 -27.41
C LEU A 12 -0.07 15.60 -27.07
N VAL A 13 0.57 16.74 -27.37
CA VAL A 13 1.97 16.98 -27.01
C VAL A 13 2.17 17.01 -25.51
N ILE A 14 1.29 17.71 -24.77
CA ILE A 14 1.37 17.80 -23.31
C ILE A 14 1.17 16.41 -22.67
N VAL A 15 0.18 15.65 -23.14
CA VAL A 15 -0.08 14.29 -22.66
C VAL A 15 1.09 13.36 -22.99
N GLY A 16 1.63 13.43 -24.21
CA GLY A 16 2.78 12.63 -24.63
C GLY A 16 4.04 12.94 -23.81
N PHE A 17 4.35 14.22 -23.62
CA PHE A 17 5.47 14.64 -22.77
C PHE A 17 5.30 14.18 -21.31
N SER A 18 4.09 14.34 -20.76
CA SER A 18 3.77 13.89 -19.41
C SER A 18 3.94 12.38 -19.29
N LEU A 19 3.47 11.61 -20.26
CA LEU A 19 3.60 10.15 -20.28
C LEU A 19 5.07 9.71 -20.28
N VAL A 20 5.89 10.33 -21.14
CA VAL A 20 7.34 10.07 -21.20
C VAL A 20 8.02 10.42 -19.87
N ALA A 21 7.66 11.54 -19.25
CA ALA A 21 8.20 11.94 -17.96
C ALA A 21 7.83 10.95 -16.84
N LEU A 22 6.58 10.45 -16.82
CA LEU A 22 6.14 9.42 -15.86
C LEU A 22 6.93 8.12 -16.03
N ILE A 23 7.08 7.64 -17.27
CA ILE A 23 7.84 6.42 -17.59
C ILE A 23 9.33 6.61 -17.23
N TYR A 24 9.93 7.75 -17.58
CA TYR A 24 11.32 8.04 -17.24
C TYR A 24 11.55 8.06 -15.73
N ARG A 25 10.59 8.60 -14.96
CA ARG A 25 10.64 8.56 -13.50
C ARG A 25 10.60 7.12 -12.98
N GLN A 26 9.71 6.27 -13.50
CA GLN A 26 9.61 4.86 -13.10
C GLN A 26 10.94 4.12 -13.23
N TYR A 27 11.64 4.30 -14.35
CA TYR A 27 12.92 3.63 -14.59
C TYR A 27 14.11 4.21 -13.82
N THR A 28 14.10 5.52 -13.56
CA THR A 28 15.29 6.18 -12.98
C THR A 28 15.22 6.40 -11.47
N TYR A 29 14.03 6.33 -10.85
CA TYR A 29 13.84 6.70 -9.44
C TYR A 29 14.74 5.91 -8.47
N TRP A 30 14.75 4.58 -8.60
CA TRP A 30 15.52 3.70 -7.72
C TRP A 30 17.00 3.63 -8.12
N ASN A 31 17.29 3.59 -9.42
CA ASN A 31 18.65 3.58 -9.93
C ASN A 31 19.46 4.80 -9.43
N LYS A 32 18.86 6.00 -9.48
CA LYS A 32 19.47 7.24 -8.97
C LYS A 32 19.76 7.22 -7.46
N ARG A 33 19.14 6.30 -6.70
CA ARG A 33 19.30 6.15 -5.26
C ARG A 33 20.23 4.99 -4.88
N GLY A 34 20.71 4.22 -5.84
CA GLY A 34 21.55 3.03 -5.58
C GLY A 34 20.83 1.94 -4.79
N ILE A 35 19.49 1.91 -4.81
CA ILE A 35 18.69 0.91 -4.10
C ILE A 35 18.36 -0.22 -5.08
N PRO A 36 18.61 -1.51 -4.74
CA PRO A 36 18.15 -2.64 -5.55
C PRO A 36 16.65 -2.57 -5.78
N TYR A 37 16.17 -2.82 -6.99
CA TYR A 37 14.75 -2.68 -7.33
C TYR A 37 14.30 -3.69 -8.37
N MET A 38 12.99 -3.91 -8.44
CA MET A 38 12.40 -4.76 -9.48
C MET A 38 12.15 -3.98 -10.77
N GLU A 39 12.48 -4.58 -11.91
CA GLU A 39 12.17 -4.03 -13.24
C GLU A 39 10.69 -3.66 -13.36
N VAL A 40 10.45 -2.42 -13.78
CA VAL A 40 9.13 -1.80 -13.76
C VAL A 40 8.45 -1.98 -15.10
N ILE A 41 7.18 -2.40 -15.10
CA ILE A 41 6.35 -2.39 -16.30
C ILE A 41 5.87 -0.95 -16.53
N PRO A 42 6.11 -0.35 -17.71
CA PRO A 42 5.70 1.02 -18.00
C PRO A 42 4.24 1.29 -17.65
N LEU A 43 4.00 2.48 -17.08
CA LEU A 43 2.68 2.99 -16.66
C LEU A 43 2.09 2.28 -15.44
N PHE A 44 2.06 0.95 -15.43
CA PHE A 44 1.37 0.17 -14.39
C PHE A 44 2.24 -0.13 -13.16
N GLY A 45 3.56 -0.05 -13.29
CA GLY A 45 4.44 -0.41 -12.18
C GLY A 45 4.61 -1.92 -12.01
N ASN A 46 5.16 -2.34 -10.87
CA ASN A 46 5.36 -3.72 -10.51
C ASN A 46 4.05 -4.43 -10.12
N MET A 47 2.94 -3.74 -9.86
CA MET A 47 1.66 -4.37 -9.50
C MET A 47 0.81 -4.77 -10.71
N ALA A 48 1.29 -4.56 -11.94
CA ALA A 48 0.57 -4.94 -13.16
C ALA A 48 0.03 -6.39 -13.16
N PRO A 49 0.75 -7.42 -12.68
CA PRO A 49 0.21 -8.79 -12.64
C PRO A 49 -1.05 -8.92 -11.78
N ILE A 50 -1.19 -8.12 -10.72
CA ILE A 50 -2.38 -8.10 -9.87
C ILE A 50 -3.53 -7.39 -10.60
N TYR A 51 -3.27 -6.23 -11.19
CA TYR A 51 -4.30 -5.46 -11.90
C TYR A 51 -4.91 -6.22 -13.09
N PHE A 52 -4.08 -6.94 -13.83
CA PHE A 52 -4.52 -7.79 -14.94
C PHE A 52 -4.96 -9.18 -14.49
N ARG A 53 -5.13 -9.42 -13.19
CA ARG A 53 -5.57 -10.70 -12.59
C ARG A 53 -4.76 -11.92 -13.07
N ARG A 54 -3.49 -11.71 -13.38
CA ARG A 54 -2.56 -12.78 -13.78
C ARG A 54 -2.01 -13.55 -12.60
N LYS A 55 -1.99 -12.93 -11.41
CA LYS A 55 -1.60 -13.54 -10.14
C LYS A 55 -2.51 -13.05 -9.02
N THR A 56 -2.71 -13.90 -8.01
CA THR A 56 -3.35 -13.47 -6.77
C THR A 56 -2.39 -12.60 -5.96
N VAL A 57 -2.93 -11.77 -5.05
CA VAL A 57 -2.11 -10.91 -4.19
C VAL A 57 -1.14 -11.73 -3.32
N PRO A 58 -1.58 -12.78 -2.59
CA PRO A 58 -0.68 -13.57 -1.76
C PRO A 58 0.44 -14.26 -2.54
N ASP A 59 0.12 -14.87 -3.69
CA ASP A 59 1.10 -15.55 -4.52
C ASP A 59 2.15 -14.55 -5.03
N TYR A 60 1.70 -13.38 -5.46
CA TYR A 60 2.61 -12.35 -5.95
C TYR A 60 3.52 -11.79 -4.85
N ILE A 61 2.99 -11.59 -3.63
CA ILE A 61 3.80 -11.19 -2.48
C ILE A 61 4.87 -12.24 -2.18
N MET A 62 4.53 -13.54 -2.25
CA MET A 62 5.51 -14.61 -2.08
C MET A 62 6.57 -14.60 -3.17
N ASP A 63 6.19 -14.43 -4.43
CA ASP A 63 7.15 -14.33 -5.53
C ASP A 63 8.13 -13.16 -5.33
N MET A 64 7.61 -11.99 -4.93
CA MET A 64 8.42 -10.81 -4.64
C MET A 64 9.36 -11.07 -3.47
N TYR A 65 8.86 -11.72 -2.42
CA TYR A 65 9.66 -12.10 -1.27
C TYR A 65 10.80 -13.02 -1.70
N TYR A 66 10.58 -14.11 -2.44
CA TYR A 66 11.67 -15.03 -2.76
C TYR A 66 12.61 -14.55 -3.87
N ARG A 67 12.18 -13.64 -4.75
CA ARG A 67 12.99 -13.18 -5.89
C ARG A 67 14.34 -12.55 -5.52
N TYR A 68 14.41 -11.83 -4.41
CA TYR A 68 15.62 -11.14 -3.96
C TYR A 68 16.02 -11.59 -2.55
N SER A 69 16.21 -12.91 -2.35
CA SER A 69 16.50 -13.58 -1.05
C SER A 69 17.56 -12.86 -0.21
N GLU A 70 18.60 -12.38 -0.85
CA GLU A 70 19.77 -11.78 -0.19
C GLU A 70 19.56 -10.29 0.18
N ALA A 71 18.56 -9.63 -0.40
CA ALA A 71 18.32 -8.22 -0.17
C ALA A 71 17.44 -8.01 1.08
N LYS A 72 17.95 -7.23 2.05
CA LYS A 72 17.21 -6.81 3.26
C LYS A 72 15.95 -6.01 2.95
N PHE A 73 16.00 -5.23 1.87
CA PHE A 73 14.89 -4.49 1.30
C PHE A 73 15.17 -4.22 -0.18
N PHE A 74 14.13 -3.94 -0.95
CA PHE A 74 14.27 -3.52 -2.34
C PHE A 74 13.11 -2.60 -2.77
N GLY A 75 13.38 -1.81 -3.81
CA GLY A 75 12.45 -0.86 -4.39
C GLY A 75 11.46 -1.50 -5.36
N LEU A 76 10.25 -0.95 -5.35
CA LEU A 76 9.16 -1.22 -6.26
C LEU A 76 8.59 0.13 -6.71
N MET A 77 7.91 0.15 -7.84
CA MET A 77 7.08 1.27 -8.30
C MET A 77 5.67 0.73 -8.48
N ASP A 78 4.70 1.27 -7.76
CA ASP A 78 3.29 1.02 -8.03
C ASP A 78 2.70 2.21 -8.76
N PHE A 79 2.27 2.03 -10.00
CA PHE A 79 2.15 3.13 -10.96
C PHE A 79 3.40 4.04 -10.87
N ASN A 80 3.24 5.31 -10.49
CA ASN A 80 4.36 6.24 -10.30
C ASN A 80 4.64 6.56 -8.82
N THR A 81 4.22 5.68 -7.91
CA THR A 81 4.44 5.76 -6.48
C THR A 81 5.56 4.79 -6.09
N PRO A 82 6.69 5.27 -5.56
CA PRO A 82 7.75 4.41 -5.08
C PRO A 82 7.32 3.67 -3.81
N ILE A 83 7.60 2.37 -3.75
CA ILE A 83 7.34 1.49 -2.62
C ILE A 83 8.65 0.79 -2.23
N ILE A 84 8.90 0.64 -0.93
CA ILE A 84 10.00 -0.20 -0.42
C ILE A 84 9.39 -1.46 0.17
N LEU A 85 9.81 -2.63 -0.32
CA LEU A 85 9.51 -3.90 0.30
C LEU A 85 10.63 -4.25 1.28
N ILE A 86 10.27 -4.45 2.55
CA ILE A 86 11.21 -4.72 3.64
C ILE A 86 11.10 -6.17 4.05
N ARG A 87 12.25 -6.83 4.24
CA ARG A 87 12.33 -8.24 4.58
C ARG A 87 13.09 -8.53 5.86
N ASP A 88 14.08 -7.69 6.19
CA ASP A 88 14.87 -7.85 7.39
C ASP A 88 14.00 -7.61 8.64
N PRO A 89 13.84 -8.61 9.54
CA PRO A 89 13.04 -8.46 10.76
C PRO A 89 13.53 -7.34 11.67
N GLN A 90 14.83 -7.03 11.66
CA GLN A 90 15.39 -5.91 12.42
C GLN A 90 14.87 -4.59 11.86
N LEU A 91 14.88 -4.40 10.54
CA LEU A 91 14.35 -3.20 9.89
C LEU A 91 12.83 -3.07 10.10
N ILE A 92 12.09 -4.18 10.01
CA ILE A 92 10.65 -4.18 10.31
C ILE A 92 10.42 -3.68 11.73
N ARG A 93 11.18 -4.18 12.73
CA ARG A 93 11.09 -3.71 14.12
C ARG A 93 11.50 -2.25 14.28
N GLU A 94 12.55 -1.80 13.59
CA GLU A 94 12.98 -0.40 13.60
C GLU A 94 11.84 0.52 13.16
N ILE A 95 11.11 0.17 12.10
CA ILE A 95 10.06 1.01 11.51
C ILE A 95 8.74 0.91 12.28
N THR A 96 8.33 -0.31 12.61
CA THR A 96 6.99 -0.58 13.19
C THR A 96 6.92 -0.39 14.70
N VAL A 97 8.07 -0.37 15.39
CA VAL A 97 8.12 -0.26 16.86
C VAL A 97 8.97 0.93 17.29
N LYS A 98 10.27 0.94 16.96
CA LYS A 98 11.19 1.93 17.51
C LYS A 98 10.93 3.35 16.97
N ASN A 99 10.71 3.45 15.66
CA ASN A 99 10.52 4.70 14.94
C ASN A 99 9.08 4.86 14.42
N PHE A 100 8.11 4.24 15.11
CA PHE A 100 6.71 4.22 14.68
C PHE A 100 6.12 5.62 14.49
N GLU A 101 6.58 6.61 15.26
CA GLU A 101 6.11 7.99 15.17
C GLU A 101 6.28 8.63 13.78
N TYR A 102 7.24 8.14 12.99
CA TYR A 102 7.46 8.57 11.61
C TYR A 102 6.62 7.80 10.58
N PHE A 103 6.05 6.65 10.97
CA PHE A 103 5.28 5.76 10.11
C PHE A 103 3.91 5.38 10.70
N PRO A 104 3.09 6.35 11.17
CA PRO A 104 1.83 6.03 11.86
C PRO A 104 0.72 5.58 10.91
N ASP A 105 0.79 5.99 9.63
CA ASP A 105 -0.32 5.88 8.69
C ASP A 105 -0.17 4.69 7.74
N HIS A 106 -1.29 3.99 7.53
CA HIS A 106 -1.39 2.94 6.53
C HIS A 106 -1.72 3.51 5.14
N ASN A 107 -1.28 2.80 4.10
CA ASN A 107 -1.71 3.07 2.74
C ASN A 107 -3.14 2.56 2.53
N SER A 108 -4.14 3.35 2.93
CA SER A 108 -5.55 3.01 2.76
C SER A 108 -5.94 2.98 1.28
N LEU A 109 -6.64 1.92 0.89
CA LEU A 109 -7.27 1.78 -0.43
C LEU A 109 -8.59 2.55 -0.54
N VAL A 110 -9.21 2.88 0.59
CA VAL A 110 -10.53 3.52 0.66
C VAL A 110 -10.50 4.64 1.71
N ASP A 111 -10.88 5.84 1.29
CA ASP A 111 -11.07 6.97 2.18
C ASP A 111 -12.57 7.29 2.35
N GLU A 112 -12.89 8.23 3.24
CA GLU A 112 -14.28 8.61 3.51
C GLU A 112 -14.99 9.28 2.34
N THR A 113 -14.24 9.80 1.36
CA THR A 113 -14.81 10.41 0.16
C THR A 113 -15.30 9.35 -0.82
N MET A 114 -14.59 8.21 -0.87
CA MET A 114 -14.95 7.05 -1.67
C MET A 114 -16.04 6.21 -0.98
N ASP A 115 -15.88 5.93 0.31
CA ASP A 115 -16.86 5.17 1.09
C ASP A 115 -16.84 5.61 2.56
N LYS A 116 -17.98 6.10 3.06
CA LYS A 116 -18.10 6.62 4.43
C LYS A 116 -17.97 5.54 5.50
N LEU A 117 -18.31 4.28 5.21
CA LEU A 117 -18.26 3.19 6.16
C LEU A 117 -16.84 2.64 6.27
N PHE A 118 -16.25 2.26 5.13
CA PHE A 118 -14.90 1.71 5.08
C PHE A 118 -13.82 2.76 5.32
N GLY A 119 -14.05 4.01 4.90
CA GLY A 119 -13.13 5.12 5.16
C GLY A 119 -13.01 5.49 6.64
N LYS A 120 -14.02 5.19 7.45
CA LYS A 120 -14.01 5.42 8.92
C LYS A 120 -13.48 4.22 9.71
N ASN A 121 -13.09 3.14 9.05
CA ASN A 121 -12.52 1.99 9.74
C ASN A 121 -11.14 2.36 10.34
N ILE A 122 -10.74 1.68 11.42
CA ILE A 122 -9.48 1.96 12.12
C ILE A 122 -8.21 1.71 11.27
N PHE A 123 -8.27 0.87 10.24
CA PHE A 123 -7.16 0.64 9.31
C PHE A 123 -7.04 1.70 8.21
N SER A 124 -8.11 2.47 7.97
CA SER A 124 -8.18 3.55 6.97
C SER A 124 -7.92 4.93 7.58
N LEU A 125 -8.24 5.12 8.86
CA LEU A 125 -8.00 6.36 9.60
C LEU A 125 -6.50 6.67 9.70
N ARG A 126 -6.17 7.96 9.77
CA ARG A 126 -4.81 8.49 9.82
C ARG A 126 -4.62 9.49 10.96
N GLY A 127 -3.39 9.68 11.40
CA GLY A 127 -2.99 10.69 12.38
C GLY A 127 -3.76 10.59 13.71
N GLU A 128 -4.17 11.74 14.27
CA GLU A 128 -4.84 11.80 15.58
C GLU A 128 -6.18 11.05 15.60
N ARG A 129 -6.95 11.08 14.52
CA ARG A 129 -8.22 10.35 14.45
C ARG A 129 -8.04 8.84 14.60
N TRP A 130 -6.96 8.32 14.02
CA TRP A 130 -6.56 6.91 14.23
C TRP A 130 -6.17 6.65 15.69
N LYS A 131 -5.38 7.54 16.31
CA LYS A 131 -4.95 7.39 17.71
C LYS A 131 -6.15 7.40 18.66
N GLU A 132 -7.08 8.34 18.48
CA GLU A 132 -8.31 8.44 19.26
C GLU A 132 -9.16 7.17 19.13
N MET A 133 -9.45 6.75 17.90
CA MET A 133 -10.25 5.55 17.65
C MET A 133 -9.58 4.30 18.25
N ARG A 134 -8.26 4.19 18.12
CA ARG A 134 -7.48 3.08 18.71
C ARG A 134 -7.56 3.10 20.23
N ALA A 135 -7.43 4.26 20.86
CA ALA A 135 -7.56 4.40 22.31
C ALA A 135 -8.98 4.04 22.79
N THR A 136 -10.02 4.39 22.03
CA THR A 136 -11.41 4.03 22.33
C THR A 136 -11.67 2.52 22.20
N LEU A 137 -11.13 1.87 21.17
CA LEU A 137 -11.40 0.45 20.90
C LEU A 137 -10.54 -0.53 21.72
N SER A 138 -9.32 -0.15 22.07
CA SER A 138 -8.36 -1.04 22.76
C SER A 138 -8.90 -1.67 24.07
N PRO A 139 -9.64 -0.95 24.95
CA PRO A 139 -10.17 -1.52 26.20
C PRO A 139 -11.16 -2.68 26.01
N SER A 140 -11.82 -2.77 24.86
CA SER A 140 -12.76 -3.85 24.55
C SER A 140 -12.07 -5.20 24.36
N PHE A 141 -10.77 -5.22 24.08
CA PHE A 141 -9.98 -6.42 23.83
C PHE A 141 -9.06 -6.80 25.00
N THR A 142 -9.38 -6.36 26.22
CA THR A 142 -8.67 -6.81 27.42
C THR A 142 -8.87 -8.29 27.67
N THR A 143 -7.92 -8.93 28.37
CA THR A 143 -7.97 -10.36 28.72
C THR A 143 -9.29 -10.76 29.39
N SER A 144 -9.84 -9.91 30.25
CA SER A 144 -11.13 -10.17 30.93
C SER A 144 -12.30 -10.21 29.94
N LYS A 145 -12.38 -9.23 29.03
CA LYS A 145 -13.43 -9.19 27.99
C LYS A 145 -13.29 -10.35 27.00
N MET A 146 -12.05 -10.71 26.63
CA MET A 146 -11.80 -11.85 25.74
C MET A 146 -12.22 -13.18 26.36
N LYS A 147 -12.03 -13.39 27.68
CA LYS A 147 -12.54 -14.59 28.38
C LYS A 147 -14.06 -14.68 28.31
N PHE A 148 -14.75 -13.57 28.58
CA PHE A 148 -16.21 -13.51 28.46
C PHE A 148 -16.69 -13.82 27.03
N MET A 149 -16.04 -13.24 26.01
CA MET A 149 -16.37 -13.53 24.60
C MET A 149 -16.15 -15.01 24.25
N PHE A 150 -15.10 -15.64 24.77
CA PHE A 150 -14.83 -17.05 24.54
C PHE A 150 -15.95 -17.95 25.08
N GLU A 151 -16.46 -17.69 26.27
CA GLU A 151 -17.59 -18.44 26.83
C GLU A 151 -18.84 -18.32 25.95
N LEU A 152 -19.13 -17.11 25.45
CA LEU A 152 -20.26 -16.88 24.55
C LEU A 152 -20.09 -17.65 23.23
N ILE A 153 -18.91 -17.56 22.60
CA ILE A 153 -18.60 -18.27 21.36
C ILE A 153 -18.72 -19.78 21.58
N SER A 154 -18.16 -20.32 22.67
CA SER A 154 -18.21 -21.75 22.99
C SER A 154 -19.63 -22.25 23.24
N LYS A 155 -20.51 -21.40 23.80
CA LYS A 155 -21.92 -21.73 23.94
C LYS A 155 -22.58 -21.82 22.55
N THR A 156 -22.46 -20.76 21.75
CA THR A 156 -23.07 -20.72 20.42
C THR A 156 -22.55 -21.78 19.46
N SER A 157 -21.28 -22.20 19.61
CA SER A 157 -20.70 -23.26 18.76
C SER A 157 -21.23 -24.65 19.09
N LYS A 158 -21.83 -24.86 20.27
CA LYS A 158 -22.47 -26.12 20.65
C LYS A 158 -23.94 -26.17 20.23
N ASP A 159 -24.53 -25.00 19.96
CA ASP A 159 -25.91 -24.84 19.52
C ASP A 159 -26.07 -24.96 17.98
N PHE A 160 -24.96 -25.12 17.25
CA PHE A 160 -24.87 -25.37 15.79
C PHE A 160 -24.47 -26.82 15.52
#